data_AF-A0A952KCC4-F1
#
_entry.id   AF-A0A952KCC4-F1
#
_cell.length_a   1.000
_cell.length_b   1.000
_cell.length_c   1.000
_cell.angle_alpha   90.00
_cell.angle_beta   90.00
_cell.angle_gamma   90.00
#
_symmetry.space_group_name_H-M   'P 1'
#
loop_
_entity.id
_entity.type
_entity.pdbx_description
1 polymer ?
#
loop_
_entity_poly.entity_id
_entity_poly.type
_entity_poly.pdbx_seq_one_letter_code
_entity_poly.pdbx_strand_id
1 'polypeptide(L)'
;MAKFRYWGVSVLLSLGQADLAVATERPPYGDALAAYLGSSRAANDDTALAPLYLYRPDSFSRVTFIGHVAPDAVPSWRGVAIDGVWQPAVTPDDLARLLLPDTGWAAADPATRESIAVRWVEEIVMAGEVLRSGADLVPPAPEGAIAPAAARTLSDGSIEVSGWISHLSIAGEIADPFTVRLAPDGTVLG
;
A
#
# COMPACT_ATOMS: atom_id res chain seq x y z
N MET A 1 1.23 -27.74 3.43
CA MET A 1 0.66 -26.64 4.24
C MET A 1 1.68 -25.51 4.23
N ALA A 2 1.46 -24.48 3.42
CA ALA A 2 2.40 -23.37 3.32
C ALA A 2 2.03 -22.31 4.39
N LYS A 3 2.96 -22.06 5.32
CA LYS A 3 2.87 -20.95 6.28
C LYS A 3 3.57 -19.77 5.61
N PHE A 4 2.82 -18.74 5.24
CA PHE A 4 3.38 -17.56 4.60
C PHE A 4 3.65 -16.49 5.67
N ARG A 5 4.87 -15.95 5.65
CA ARG A 5 5.25 -14.81 6.50
C ARG A 5 5.44 -13.62 5.58
N TYR A 6 4.48 -12.70 5.57
CA TYR A 6 4.76 -11.31 5.24
C TYR A 6 5.41 -10.72 6.49
N TRP A 7 6.68 -10.31 6.42
CA TRP A 7 7.39 -9.85 7.61
C TRP A 7 6.93 -8.43 7.95
N GLY A 8 6.12 -8.33 9.00
CA GLY A 8 5.35 -7.15 9.39
C GLY A 8 3.85 -7.45 9.48
N VAL A 9 3.36 -8.42 8.70
CA VAL A 9 1.94 -8.78 8.65
C VAL A 9 1.78 -10.29 8.47
N SER A 10 1.50 -11.01 9.55
CA SER A 10 0.95 -12.36 9.38
C SER A 10 -0.37 -12.25 8.61
N VAL A 11 -0.56 -13.02 7.54
CA VAL A 11 -1.86 -13.22 6.85
C VAL A 11 -2.22 -14.70 6.98
N LEU A 12 -3.26 -15.02 7.75
CA LEU A 12 -3.82 -16.36 7.86
C LEU A 12 -4.82 -16.50 6.73
N LEU A 13 -4.36 -17.10 5.63
CA LEU A 13 -5.24 -17.76 4.67
C LEU A 13 -5.70 -19.07 5.31
N SER A 14 -6.67 -19.00 6.23
CA SER A 14 -7.47 -20.17 6.60
C SER A 14 -8.72 -20.18 5.72
N LEU A 15 -8.85 -21.21 4.88
CA LEU A 15 -10.10 -21.56 4.22
C LEU A 15 -11.13 -21.95 5.29
N GLY A 16 -11.72 -20.96 5.95
CA GLY A 16 -12.64 -21.13 7.06
C GLY A 16 -12.80 -19.81 7.80
N GLN A 17 -14.04 -19.30 7.82
CA GLN A 17 -14.46 -17.99 8.33
C GLN A 17 -14.13 -17.69 9.82
N ALA A 18 -13.32 -18.50 10.50
CA ALA A 18 -13.18 -18.44 11.96
C ALA A 18 -11.86 -17.88 12.50
N ASP A 19 -10.79 -17.75 11.69
CA ASP A 19 -9.46 -17.33 12.18
C ASP A 19 -8.98 -15.99 11.57
N LEU A 20 -9.88 -15.01 11.49
CA LEU A 20 -9.59 -13.65 11.02
C LEU A 20 -8.93 -12.80 12.12
N ALA A 21 -7.84 -13.30 12.68
CA ALA A 21 -6.99 -12.56 13.60
C ALA A 21 -5.55 -12.71 13.14
N VAL A 22 -5.09 -11.73 12.36
CA VAL A 22 -3.75 -11.80 11.80
C VAL A 22 -3.02 -10.46 11.89
N ALA A 23 -1.81 -10.55 12.45
CA ALA A 23 -0.79 -9.52 12.64
C ALA A 23 -0.98 -8.53 13.80
N THR A 24 -0.80 -9.00 15.03
CA THR A 24 -0.51 -8.11 16.17
C THR A 24 0.97 -8.14 16.52
N GLU A 25 1.74 -7.10 16.15
CA GLU A 25 2.87 -6.61 16.96
C GLU A 25 2.94 -5.04 17.05
N ARG A 26 1.75 -4.37 17.06
CA ARG A 26 1.39 -2.95 17.46
C ARG A 26 1.21 -1.94 16.31
N PRO A 27 0.44 -0.81 16.43
CA PRO A 27 -0.48 -0.26 17.47
C PRO A 27 -1.99 -0.54 17.18
N PRO A 28 -3.00 -0.09 17.98
CA PRO A 28 -4.34 -0.67 17.90
C PRO A 28 -5.08 -0.23 16.63
N TYR A 29 -5.37 -1.19 15.75
CA TYR A 29 -6.20 -0.99 14.56
C TYR A 29 -7.71 -0.94 14.87
N GLY A 30 -8.08 -1.03 16.15
CA GLY A 30 -9.48 -1.13 16.60
C GLY A 30 -10.36 0.02 16.10
N ASP A 31 -9.87 1.26 16.23
CA ASP A 31 -10.64 2.44 15.79
C ASP A 31 -10.79 2.48 14.27
N ALA A 32 -9.74 2.13 13.53
CA ALA A 32 -9.77 2.06 12.07
C ALA A 32 -10.74 0.97 11.57
N LEU A 33 -10.70 -0.21 12.20
CA LEU A 33 -11.60 -1.31 11.86
C LEU A 33 -13.06 -0.97 12.21
N ALA A 34 -13.30 -0.34 13.37
CA ALA A 34 -14.62 0.12 13.76
C ALA A 34 -15.17 1.17 12.78
N ALA A 35 -14.34 2.14 12.37
CA ALA A 35 -14.71 3.14 11.37
C ALA A 35 -15.08 2.53 10.02
N TYR A 36 -14.30 1.54 9.56
CA TYR A 36 -14.59 0.81 8.34
C TYR A 36 -15.89 0.01 8.43
N LEU A 37 -16.06 -0.81 9.49
CA LEU A 37 -17.25 -1.63 9.70
C LEU A 37 -18.52 -0.80 9.90
N GLY A 38 -18.41 0.40 10.45
CA GLY A 38 -19.51 1.37 10.57
C GLY A 38 -19.84 2.13 9.28
N SER A 39 -19.05 1.98 8.21
CA SER A 39 -19.27 2.67 6.94
C SER A 39 -20.31 1.95 6.05
N SER A 40 -20.99 2.72 5.20
CA SER A 40 -21.90 2.17 4.17
C SER A 40 -21.20 1.24 3.17
N ARG A 41 -19.86 1.34 3.08
CA ARG A 41 -19.06 0.50 2.21
C ARG A 41 -18.95 -0.93 2.74
N ALA A 42 -18.70 -1.11 4.04
CA ALA A 42 -18.67 -2.45 4.65
C ALA A 42 -20.04 -3.16 4.56
N ALA A 43 -21.14 -2.39 4.59
CA ALA A 43 -22.50 -2.92 4.48
C ALA A 43 -22.86 -3.43 3.07
N ASN A 44 -22.16 -2.99 2.02
CA ASN A 44 -22.46 -3.29 0.61
C ASN A 44 -21.33 -4.05 -0.09
N ASP A 45 -20.31 -4.48 0.64
CA ASP A 45 -19.17 -5.16 0.04
C ASP A 45 -19.49 -6.64 -0.13
N ASP A 46 -19.84 -7.08 -1.35
CA ASP A 46 -20.04 -8.49 -1.69
C ASP A 46 -18.75 -9.33 -1.47
N THR A 47 -17.61 -8.67 -1.26
CA THR A 47 -16.35 -9.27 -0.82
C THR A 47 -16.16 -9.28 0.70
N ALA A 48 -17.24 -9.17 1.49
CA ALA A 48 -17.24 -9.25 2.96
C ALA A 48 -16.61 -10.54 3.54
N LEU A 49 -16.33 -11.53 2.68
CA LEU A 49 -15.68 -12.79 3.03
C LEU A 49 -14.18 -12.83 2.74
N ALA A 50 -13.63 -11.85 2.02
CA ALA A 50 -12.19 -11.79 1.74
C ALA A 50 -11.42 -11.34 3.00
N PRO A 51 -10.30 -11.99 3.35
CA PRO A 51 -9.45 -11.56 4.45
C PRO A 51 -9.03 -10.09 4.29
N LEU A 52 -9.26 -9.30 5.33
CA LEU A 52 -8.80 -7.92 5.37
C LEU A 52 -7.33 -7.86 5.78
N TYR A 53 -6.61 -6.95 5.15
CA TYR A 53 -5.25 -6.58 5.51
C TYR A 53 -5.27 -5.16 6.08
N LEU A 54 -4.59 -4.96 7.22
CA LEU A 54 -4.46 -3.67 7.86
C LEU A 54 -2.98 -3.29 7.97
N TYR A 55 -2.68 -2.06 7.62
CA TYR A 55 -1.31 -1.56 7.60
C TYR A 55 -1.25 -0.11 8.04
N ARG A 56 -0.30 0.21 8.92
CA ARG A 56 0.01 1.58 9.33
C ARG A 56 1.41 1.91 8.81
N PRO A 57 1.55 2.91 7.92
CA PRO A 57 2.84 3.40 7.48
C PRO A 57 3.62 4.04 8.63
N ASP A 58 4.94 3.91 8.62
CA ASP A 58 5.83 4.53 9.59
C ASP A 58 5.86 6.06 9.43
N SER A 59 5.93 6.52 8.19
CA SER A 59 5.95 7.94 7.83
C SER A 59 4.58 8.61 7.92
N PHE A 60 3.49 7.83 7.94
CA PHE A 60 2.11 8.34 7.97
C PHE A 60 1.34 7.76 9.16
N SER A 61 1.85 8.00 10.37
CA SER A 61 1.34 7.42 11.63
C SER A 61 -0.16 7.60 11.92
N ARG A 62 -0.79 8.65 11.39
CA ARG A 62 -2.23 8.93 11.52
C ARG A 62 -3.10 8.04 10.63
N VAL A 63 -2.50 7.39 9.64
CA VAL A 63 -3.18 6.63 8.60
C VAL A 63 -3.17 5.15 8.96
N THR A 64 -4.28 4.47 8.69
CA THR A 64 -4.37 3.01 8.70
C THR A 64 -5.06 2.57 7.42
N PHE A 65 -4.34 1.83 6.59
CA PHE A 65 -4.84 1.24 5.37
C PHE A 65 -5.68 0.03 5.69
N ILE A 66 -6.77 -0.12 4.95
CA ILE A 66 -7.59 -1.32 4.96
C ILE A 66 -7.75 -1.76 3.51
N GLY A 67 -7.22 -2.94 3.23
CA GLY A 67 -7.27 -3.57 1.92
C GLY A 67 -7.73 -5.01 2.02
N HIS A 68 -7.71 -5.70 0.89
CA HIS A 68 -7.84 -7.16 0.87
C HIS A 68 -6.84 -7.74 -0.12
N VAL A 69 -6.47 -9.00 0.14
CA VAL A 69 -5.54 -9.75 -0.71
C VAL A 69 -6.26 -11.00 -1.19
N ALA A 70 -6.20 -11.22 -2.50
CA ALA A 70 -6.63 -12.45 -3.13
C ALA A 70 -5.43 -13.12 -3.82
N PRO A 71 -5.35 -14.46 -3.87
CA PRO A 71 -4.35 -15.14 -4.68
C PRO A 71 -4.42 -14.71 -6.14
N ASP A 72 -3.27 -14.57 -6.80
CA ASP A 72 -3.12 -14.12 -8.20
C ASP A 72 -3.65 -12.71 -8.47
N ALA A 73 -3.81 -11.89 -7.43
CA ALA A 73 -4.26 -10.52 -7.56
C ALA A 73 -3.30 -9.55 -6.89
N VAL A 74 -3.15 -8.38 -7.51
CA VAL A 74 -2.51 -7.22 -6.88
C VAL A 74 -3.31 -6.84 -5.62
N PRO A 75 -2.66 -6.58 -4.47
CA PRO A 75 -3.33 -6.06 -3.29
C PRO A 75 -4.21 -4.87 -3.67
N SER A 76 -5.44 -4.89 -3.20
CA SER A 76 -6.39 -3.82 -3.53
C SER A 76 -6.84 -3.08 -2.29
N TRP A 77 -6.78 -1.75 -2.39
CA TRP A 77 -7.17 -0.84 -1.35
C TRP A 77 -8.69 -0.72 -1.29
N ARG A 78 -9.26 -0.85 -0.10
CA ARG A 78 -10.65 -0.42 0.14
C ARG A 78 -10.68 1.04 0.54
N GLY A 79 -9.66 1.50 1.25
CA GLY A 79 -9.55 2.87 1.74
C GLY A 79 -8.59 2.99 2.91
N VAL A 80 -8.70 4.12 3.58
CA VAL A 80 -7.87 4.48 4.72
C VAL A 80 -8.74 4.98 5.86
N ALA A 81 -8.35 4.68 7.09
CA ALA A 81 -8.80 5.41 8.25
C ALA A 81 -7.74 6.46 8.61
N ILE A 82 -8.13 7.73 8.70
CA ILE A 82 -7.28 8.83 9.13
C ILE A 82 -7.79 9.29 10.48
N ASP A 83 -6.99 9.10 11.54
CA ASP A 83 -7.40 9.35 12.93
C ASP A 83 -8.75 8.71 13.30
N GLY A 84 -9.00 7.49 12.82
CA GLY A 84 -10.25 6.78 13.07
C GLY A 84 -11.45 7.24 12.23
N VAL A 85 -11.25 8.09 11.23
CA VAL A 85 -12.29 8.47 10.26
C VAL A 85 -12.07 7.72 8.95
N TRP A 86 -13.07 6.96 8.52
CA TRP A 86 -13.02 6.21 7.27
C TRP A 86 -13.10 7.10 6.03
N GLN A 87 -12.19 6.89 5.08
CA GLN A 87 -12.18 7.51 3.76
C GLN A 87 -12.10 6.42 2.68
N PRO A 88 -13.07 6.34 1.76
CA PRO A 88 -12.97 5.42 0.63
C PRO A 88 -11.88 5.90 -0.33
N ALA A 89 -10.87 5.07 -0.56
CA ALA A 89 -9.76 5.38 -1.45
C ALA A 89 -9.21 4.08 -2.05
N VAL A 90 -9.44 3.86 -3.33
CA VAL A 90 -9.18 2.55 -3.98
C VAL A 90 -8.11 2.63 -5.04
N THR A 91 -7.79 3.84 -5.47
CA THR A 91 -6.78 4.12 -6.47
C THR A 91 -5.61 4.91 -5.87
N PRO A 92 -4.41 4.86 -6.50
CA PRO A 92 -3.31 5.76 -6.18
C PRO A 92 -3.73 7.23 -6.21
N ASP A 93 -4.59 7.64 -7.15
CA ASP A 93 -5.10 9.01 -7.26
C ASP A 93 -5.91 9.45 -6.04
N ASP A 94 -6.82 8.58 -5.56
CA ASP A 94 -7.62 8.86 -4.36
C ASP A 94 -6.71 9.05 -3.14
N LEU A 95 -5.72 8.15 -3.00
CA LEU A 95 -4.76 8.18 -1.91
C LEU A 95 -3.84 9.40 -1.98
N ALA A 96 -3.37 9.78 -3.16
CA ALA A 96 -2.52 10.95 -3.35
C ALA A 96 -3.24 12.23 -2.92
N ARG A 97 -4.50 12.42 -3.35
CA ARG A 97 -5.31 13.58 -2.95
C ARG A 97 -5.58 13.65 -1.45
N LEU A 98 -5.73 12.50 -0.79
CA LEU A 98 -6.00 12.44 0.65
C LEU A 98 -4.74 12.66 1.48
N LEU A 99 -3.59 12.15 1.05
CA LEU A 99 -2.41 11.99 1.91
C LEU A 99 -1.28 12.97 1.62
N LEU A 100 -1.07 13.39 0.37
CA LEU A 100 0.01 14.32 0.01
C LEU A 100 -0.16 15.74 0.60
N PRO A 101 -1.38 16.28 0.77
CA PRO A 101 -1.52 17.59 1.42
C PRO A 101 -0.92 17.64 2.83
N ASP A 102 -1.11 16.57 3.61
CA ASP A 102 -0.63 16.47 5.00
C ASP A 102 0.90 16.36 5.11
N THR A 103 1.61 16.05 4.01
CA THR A 103 3.07 16.04 3.96
C THR A 103 3.67 17.41 3.59
N GLY A 104 2.83 18.43 3.34
CA GLY A 104 3.27 19.73 2.83
C GLY A 104 3.70 19.72 1.36
N TRP A 105 3.27 18.71 0.58
CA TRP A 105 3.68 18.50 -0.81
C TRP A 105 3.68 19.77 -1.68
N ALA A 106 2.56 20.51 -1.66
CA ALA A 106 2.39 21.69 -2.50
C ALA A 106 3.41 22.80 -2.19
N ALA A 107 3.87 22.92 -0.94
CA ALA A 107 4.82 23.94 -0.51
C ALA A 107 6.28 23.47 -0.56
N ALA A 108 6.53 22.17 -0.73
CA ALA A 108 7.85 21.58 -0.74
C ALA A 108 8.67 21.95 -1.99
N ASP A 109 9.99 22.06 -1.82
CA ASP A 109 10.92 22.17 -2.95
C ASP A 109 11.04 20.83 -3.71
N PRO A 110 11.66 20.81 -4.91
CA PRO A 110 11.72 19.60 -5.73
C PRO A 110 12.39 18.40 -5.04
N ALA A 111 13.52 18.61 -4.35
CA ALA A 111 14.22 17.52 -3.67
C ALA A 111 13.40 16.94 -2.51
N THR A 112 12.67 17.79 -1.79
CA THR A 112 11.76 17.36 -0.72
C THR A 112 10.56 16.61 -1.29
N ARG A 113 9.99 17.05 -2.43
CA ARG A 113 8.93 16.31 -3.12
C ARG A 113 9.40 14.95 -3.61
N GLU A 114 10.59 14.83 -4.17
CA GLU A 114 11.18 13.53 -4.53
C GLU A 114 11.23 12.59 -3.31
N SER A 115 11.71 13.07 -2.15
CA SER A 115 11.76 12.26 -0.94
C SER A 115 10.37 11.84 -0.43
N ILE A 116 9.39 12.75 -0.46
CA ILE A 116 8.00 12.42 -0.10
C ILE A 116 7.43 11.38 -1.07
N ALA A 117 7.68 11.54 -2.37
CA ALA A 117 7.14 10.68 -3.42
C ALA A 117 7.68 9.24 -3.31
N VAL A 118 8.98 9.09 -3.02
CA VAL A 118 9.58 7.77 -2.73
C VAL A 118 8.90 7.13 -1.52
N ARG A 119 8.78 7.85 -0.39
CA ARG A 119 8.13 7.30 0.82
C ARG A 119 6.66 6.95 0.59
N TRP A 120 5.95 7.79 -0.15
CA TRP A 120 4.56 7.54 -0.51
C TRP A 120 4.46 6.24 -1.34
N VAL A 121 5.30 6.05 -2.34
CA VAL A 121 5.33 4.78 -3.07
C VAL A 121 5.65 3.60 -2.14
N GLU A 122 6.73 3.70 -1.37
CA GLU A 122 7.30 2.59 -0.59
C GLU A 122 6.37 2.11 0.50
N GLU A 123 5.73 3.04 1.20
CA GLU A 123 4.87 2.71 2.31
C GLU A 123 3.41 2.60 1.87
N ILE A 124 2.93 3.45 0.97
CA ILE A 124 1.49 3.55 0.65
C ILE A 124 1.09 2.68 -0.53
N VAL A 125 1.80 2.74 -1.65
CA VAL A 125 1.40 2.02 -2.86
C VAL A 125 1.85 0.57 -2.82
N MET A 126 3.06 0.32 -2.31
CA MET A 126 3.68 -1.01 -2.29
C MET A 126 3.36 -1.81 -1.01
N ALA A 127 2.69 -1.21 -0.02
CA ALA A 127 2.26 -1.87 1.21
C ALA A 127 3.41 -2.54 2.02
N GLY A 128 4.46 -1.78 2.34
CA GLY A 128 5.29 -2.03 3.52
C GLY A 128 6.09 -3.35 3.56
N GLU A 129 7.02 -3.55 2.64
CA GLU A 129 8.47 -3.57 2.86
C GLU A 129 9.07 -3.31 1.48
N VAL A 130 10.03 -2.37 1.35
CA VAL A 130 10.68 -2.13 0.05
C VAL A 130 11.38 -3.42 -0.34
N LEU A 131 11.02 -4.03 -1.47
CA LEU A 131 11.78 -5.16 -2.00
C LEU A 131 13.23 -4.69 -2.27
N ARG A 132 14.14 -5.03 -1.36
CA ARG A 132 15.56 -4.68 -1.47
C ARG A 132 16.32 -5.65 -2.37
N SER A 133 15.70 -6.78 -2.72
CA SER A 133 16.26 -7.84 -3.55
C SER A 133 15.13 -8.67 -4.17
N GLY A 134 15.34 -9.15 -5.40
CA GLY A 134 14.43 -10.07 -6.08
C GLY A 134 14.74 -11.56 -5.88
N ALA A 135 15.68 -11.89 -4.99
CA ALA A 135 16.15 -13.25 -4.75
C ALA A 135 15.08 -14.15 -4.10
N ASP A 136 14.17 -13.57 -3.32
CA ASP A 136 13.12 -14.30 -2.60
C ASP A 136 11.83 -14.49 -3.42
N LEU A 137 11.77 -13.93 -4.63
CA LEU A 137 10.64 -14.12 -5.55
C LEU A 137 10.63 -15.52 -6.16
N VAL A 138 9.44 -15.96 -6.59
CA VAL A 138 9.25 -17.26 -7.24
C VAL A 138 8.47 -17.07 -8.56
N PRO A 139 9.15 -17.14 -9.73
CA PRO A 139 10.59 -17.34 -9.92
C PRO A 139 11.40 -16.11 -9.48
N PRO A 140 12.69 -16.28 -9.13
CA PRO A 140 13.55 -15.15 -8.79
C PRO A 140 13.59 -14.15 -9.94
N ALA A 141 13.55 -12.85 -9.60
CA ALA A 141 13.75 -11.82 -10.59
C ALA A 141 15.17 -11.91 -11.18
N PRO A 142 15.38 -11.58 -12.46
CA PRO A 142 16.71 -11.46 -13.04
C PRO A 142 17.60 -10.54 -12.20
N GLU A 143 18.90 -10.82 -12.15
CA GLU A 143 19.85 -10.00 -11.39
C GLU A 143 19.78 -8.53 -11.82
N GLY A 144 19.60 -7.62 -10.86
CA GLY A 144 19.44 -6.18 -11.11
C GLY A 144 18.07 -5.75 -11.66
N ALA A 145 17.11 -6.66 -11.82
CA ALA A 145 15.77 -6.29 -12.24
C ALA A 145 15.08 -5.44 -11.16
N ILE A 146 15.22 -5.81 -9.89
CA ILE A 146 14.56 -5.08 -8.79
C ILE A 146 15.53 -4.08 -8.16
N ALA A 147 15.09 -2.82 -8.11
CA ALA A 147 15.80 -1.71 -7.48
C ALA A 147 14.87 -0.98 -6.49
N PRO A 148 15.42 -0.32 -5.46
CA PRO A 148 14.64 0.54 -4.57
C PRO A 148 13.86 1.61 -5.34
N ALA A 149 12.76 2.10 -4.75
CA ALA A 149 12.01 3.16 -5.38
C ALA A 149 12.88 4.41 -5.55
N ALA A 150 12.76 5.05 -6.71
CA ALA A 150 13.53 6.23 -7.04
C ALA A 150 12.61 7.28 -7.66
N ALA A 151 12.84 8.54 -7.30
CA ALA A 151 12.12 9.67 -7.84
C ALA A 151 13.05 10.59 -8.65
N ARG A 152 12.48 11.27 -9.63
CA ARG A 152 13.14 12.35 -10.36
C ARG A 152 12.16 13.47 -10.70
N THR A 153 12.62 14.70 -10.57
CA THR A 153 11.91 15.88 -11.04
C THR A 153 12.05 16.01 -12.55
N LEU A 154 10.93 16.18 -13.24
CA LEU A 154 10.86 16.40 -14.68
C LEU A 154 10.85 17.90 -15.02
N SER A 155 11.03 18.22 -16.29
CA SER A 155 11.14 19.61 -16.77
C SER A 155 9.88 20.46 -16.56
N ASP A 156 8.71 19.84 -16.42
CA ASP A 156 7.45 20.50 -16.10
C ASP A 156 7.18 20.59 -14.59
N GLY A 157 8.15 20.20 -13.76
CA GLY A 157 8.08 20.27 -12.30
C GLY A 157 7.32 19.13 -11.64
N SER A 158 6.77 18.18 -12.42
CA SER A 158 6.22 16.93 -11.88
C SER A 158 7.33 16.00 -11.39
N ILE A 159 6.98 15.10 -10.47
CA ILE A 159 7.87 14.07 -9.94
C ILE A 159 7.46 12.72 -10.53
N GLU A 160 8.35 12.08 -11.26
CA GLU A 160 8.19 10.68 -11.66
C GLU A 160 8.84 9.79 -10.60
N VAL A 161 8.12 8.76 -10.13
CA VAL A 161 8.63 7.75 -9.21
C VAL A 161 8.47 6.39 -9.85
N SER A 162 9.54 5.60 -9.83
CA SER A 162 9.55 4.22 -10.31
C SER A 162 9.94 3.27 -9.18
N GLY A 163 9.45 2.04 -9.23
CA GLY A 163 9.81 0.98 -8.28
C GLY A 163 9.13 -0.34 -8.62
N TRP A 164 8.87 -1.17 -7.61
CA TRP A 164 8.42 -2.56 -7.78
C TRP A 164 7.34 -2.95 -6.76
N ILE A 165 6.17 -3.36 -7.23
CA ILE A 165 5.07 -3.82 -6.37
C ILE A 165 5.13 -5.34 -6.24
N SER A 166 5.24 -5.86 -5.01
CA SER A 166 5.08 -7.29 -4.75
C SER A 166 3.61 -7.69 -4.63
N HIS A 167 3.26 -8.87 -5.13
CA HIS A 167 1.96 -9.47 -4.90
C HIS A 167 2.01 -11.00 -4.88
N LEU A 168 0.97 -11.59 -4.31
CA LEU A 168 0.87 -13.03 -4.13
C LEU A 168 0.25 -13.68 -5.37
N SER A 169 0.96 -14.65 -5.94
CA SER A 169 0.42 -15.59 -6.93
C SER A 169 0.38 -17.01 -6.37
N ILE A 170 -0.37 -17.90 -7.03
CA ILE A 170 -0.37 -19.34 -6.78
C ILE A 170 1.03 -19.93 -7.02
N ALA A 171 1.83 -19.33 -7.90
CA ALA A 171 3.21 -19.74 -8.16
C ALA A 171 4.20 -19.29 -7.06
N GLY A 172 3.81 -18.31 -6.24
CA GLY A 172 4.63 -17.71 -5.19
C GLY A 172 4.59 -16.18 -5.23
N GLU A 173 5.50 -15.52 -4.52
CA GLU A 173 5.61 -14.07 -4.55
C GLU A 173 6.20 -13.61 -5.88
N ILE A 174 5.52 -12.67 -6.53
CA ILE A 174 5.94 -12.04 -7.78
C ILE A 174 5.99 -10.53 -7.60
N ALA A 175 6.79 -9.86 -8.43
CA ALA A 175 6.92 -8.41 -8.40
C ALA A 175 6.82 -7.82 -9.81
N ASP A 176 6.05 -6.75 -9.93
CA ASP A 176 5.87 -6.02 -11.18
C ASP A 176 6.51 -4.63 -11.07
N PRO A 177 7.19 -4.16 -12.13
CA PRO A 177 7.65 -2.78 -12.17
C PRO A 177 6.44 -1.85 -12.24
N PHE A 178 6.51 -0.74 -11.54
CA PHE A 178 5.50 0.31 -11.63
C PHE A 178 6.18 1.67 -11.80
N THR A 179 5.45 2.61 -12.38
CA THR A 179 5.86 4.02 -12.45
C THR A 179 4.62 4.89 -12.27
N VAL A 180 4.77 5.94 -11.49
CA VAL A 180 3.72 6.91 -11.21
C VAL A 180 4.30 8.30 -11.35
N ARG A 181 3.48 9.26 -11.77
CA ARG A 181 3.90 10.64 -11.91
C ARG A 181 2.99 11.53 -11.08
N LEU A 182 3.57 12.39 -10.25
CA LEU A 182 2.87 13.30 -9.36
C LEU A 182 3.07 14.74 -9.81
N ALA A 183 1.98 15.44 -10.06
CA ALA A 183 1.98 16.86 -10.36
C ALA A 183 2.34 17.70 -9.12
N PRO A 184 2.78 18.96 -9.29
CA PRO A 184 3.08 19.86 -8.18
C PRO A 184 1.91 20.09 -7.21
N ASP A 185 0.67 19.92 -7.65
CA ASP A 185 -0.54 20.02 -6.83
C ASP A 185 -0.92 18.71 -6.11
N GLY A 186 -0.18 17.63 -6.34
CA GLY A 186 -0.40 16.31 -5.74
C GLY A 186 -1.30 15.40 -6.57
N THR A 187 -1.74 15.82 -7.75
CA THR A 187 -2.51 14.98 -8.68
C THR A 187 -1.62 13.91 -9.31
N VAL A 188 -2.10 12.67 -9.38
CA VAL A 188 -1.44 11.61 -10.14
C VAL A 188 -1.70 11.82 -11.64
N LEU A 189 -0.65 11.74 -12.45
CA LEU A 189 -0.67 11.86 -13.90
C LEU A 189 -0.53 10.46 -14.51
N GLY A 190 -1.44 10.12 -15.42
CA GLY A 190 -1.41 8.86 -16.19
C GLY A 190 -0.54 8.91 -17.44
#